data_AF-A0A936KVS2-F1
#
_entry.id   AF-A0A936KVS2-F1
#
_cell.length_a   1.000
_cell.length_b   1.000
_cell.length_c   1.000
_cell.angle_alpha   90.00
_cell.angle_beta   90.00
_cell.angle_gamma   90.00
#
_symmetry.space_group_name_H-M   'P 1'
#
loop_
_entity.id
_entity.type
_entity.pdbx_description
1 polymer ?
#
loop_
_entity_poly.entity_id
_entity_poly.type
_entity_poly.pdbx_seq_one_letter_code
_entity_poly.pdbx_strand_id
1 'polypeptide(L)'
;MNIRITLIILLLKGTIMFANGGMYRNISVVNDTIKLNGRYEKLQNSVVFGYPGTGISIRTDAKTLVLNCKDKGTNFLQIIVNDKVHSVLQLKSSTVAYMIKLEEGIKNIVIIKRTETEFGNIEIFGISVNKEAKLYEYPNSSVKFMFIGNSITCGYGNEAVSEKSPYEAKTENSYLSYASMVGRRFGAETHLVAYSGRGIVRNWAQIPPFRETMNDLFQRALANDTTSTWNHGLFVPQYIFINLGTNDTSPGYDIEKDYFIAGYKKMLNQLFLLYPESKVVMLVSQMLEPDKRELVNSWLSEIKSDLNKPELYLFELSKQDGSLGFGADYHPSIKQNEKNALELELLLQNLWTEVRT
;
A
#
# COMPACT_ATOMS: atom_id res chain seq x y z
N MET A 1 -24.69 -22.22 -5.24
CA MET A 1 -25.63 -21.27 -5.86
C MET A 1 -24.80 -20.09 -6.37
N ASN A 2 -24.49 -20.06 -7.67
CA ASN A 2 -23.59 -19.06 -8.26
C ASN A 2 -24.32 -17.72 -8.39
N ILE A 3 -24.08 -16.79 -7.47
CA ILE A 3 -24.56 -15.41 -7.58
C ILE A 3 -23.69 -14.70 -8.61
N ARG A 4 -24.20 -14.55 -9.84
CA ARG A 4 -23.63 -13.62 -10.83
C ARG A 4 -23.87 -12.20 -10.35
N ILE A 5 -22.83 -11.54 -9.83
CA ILE A 5 -22.85 -10.10 -9.54
C ILE A 5 -22.70 -9.36 -10.88
N THR A 6 -23.82 -8.89 -11.44
CA THR A 6 -23.82 -8.05 -12.64
C THR A 6 -23.35 -6.64 -12.28
N LEU A 7 -22.09 -6.33 -12.62
CA LEU A 7 -21.53 -4.98 -12.57
C LEU A 7 -22.11 -4.15 -13.74
N ILE A 8 -22.88 -3.11 -13.45
CA ILE A 8 -23.39 -2.19 -14.48
C ILE A 8 -22.44 -0.98 -14.56
N ILE A 9 -21.69 -0.88 -15.65
CA ILE A 9 -20.86 0.30 -15.95
C ILE A 9 -21.75 1.33 -16.64
N LEU A 10 -22.20 2.36 -15.93
CA LEU A 10 -22.83 3.53 -16.57
C LEU A 10 -21.74 4.49 -17.06
N LEU A 11 -21.62 4.63 -18.38
CA LEU A 11 -20.82 5.65 -19.04
C LEU A 11 -21.62 6.96 -19.08
N LEU A 12 -21.30 7.91 -18.21
CA LEU A 12 -21.75 9.30 -18.34
C LEU A 12 -20.54 10.14 -18.77
N LYS A 13 -20.45 10.47 -20.07
CA LYS A 13 -19.51 11.46 -20.60
C LYS A 13 -20.14 12.84 -20.45
N GLY A 14 -19.45 13.75 -19.78
CA GLY A 14 -19.81 15.17 -19.70
C GLY A 14 -20.59 15.54 -18.44
N THR A 15 -20.14 16.64 -17.83
CA THR A 15 -20.75 17.44 -16.75
C THR A 15 -21.48 16.66 -15.66
N ILE A 16 -20.90 16.63 -14.46
CA ILE A 16 -21.50 16.05 -13.25
C ILE A 16 -22.79 16.82 -12.91
N MET A 17 -23.89 16.40 -13.52
CA MET A 17 -25.24 16.56 -13.01
C MET A 17 -25.92 15.23 -13.23
N PHE A 18 -25.97 14.42 -12.18
CA PHE A 18 -27.05 13.46 -12.07
C PHE A 18 -28.34 14.28 -12.05
N ALA A 19 -29.03 14.34 -13.20
CA ALA A 19 -30.41 14.80 -13.34
C ALA A 19 -31.39 13.80 -12.69
N ASN A 20 -31.04 13.25 -11.53
CA ASN A 20 -31.81 12.31 -10.72
C ASN A 20 -31.75 12.72 -9.23
N GLY A 21 -31.95 14.01 -8.95
CA GLY A 21 -31.90 14.62 -7.61
C GLY A 21 -32.87 14.05 -6.56
N GLY A 22 -33.61 12.98 -6.88
CA GLY A 22 -34.51 12.28 -5.97
C GLY A 22 -33.95 11.01 -5.32
N MET A 23 -33.09 10.23 -6.01
CA MET A 23 -32.75 8.87 -5.56
C MET A 23 -31.40 8.74 -4.84
N TYR A 24 -30.44 9.59 -5.15
CA TYR A 24 -29.08 9.54 -4.60
C TYR A 24 -28.68 10.87 -4.01
N ARG A 25 -27.93 10.84 -2.90
CA ARG A 25 -27.29 12.02 -2.32
C ARG A 25 -25.78 11.90 -2.44
N ASN A 26 -25.13 13.02 -2.78
CA ASN A 26 -23.67 13.10 -2.92
C ASN A 26 -23.03 13.40 -1.57
N ILE A 27 -21.93 12.72 -1.28
CA ILE A 27 -21.07 12.94 -0.12
C ILE A 27 -19.67 13.21 -0.66
N SER A 28 -19.19 14.42 -0.41
CA SER A 28 -17.85 14.84 -0.82
C SER A 28 -16.78 14.06 -0.06
N VAL A 29 -15.69 13.69 -0.76
CA VAL A 29 -14.54 13.03 -0.13
C VAL A 29 -13.79 13.93 0.84
N VAL A 30 -13.91 15.25 0.68
CA VAL A 30 -13.21 16.20 1.55
C VAL A 30 -13.92 16.44 2.88
N ASN A 31 -15.12 15.87 3.05
CA ASN A 31 -15.86 15.86 4.32
C ASN A 31 -15.36 14.74 5.25
N ASP A 32 -15.32 14.99 6.56
CA ASP A 32 -14.75 14.10 7.58
C ASP A 32 -15.55 12.81 7.80
N THR A 33 -16.72 12.67 7.16
CA THR A 33 -17.53 11.44 7.19
C THR A 33 -16.92 10.27 6.41
N ILE A 34 -15.97 10.53 5.49
CA ILE A 34 -15.29 9.49 4.72
C ILE A 34 -13.88 9.32 5.27
N LYS A 35 -13.54 8.13 5.74
CA LYS A 35 -12.18 7.82 6.16
C LYS A 35 -11.28 7.73 4.94
N LEU A 36 -10.16 8.44 4.95
CA LEU A 36 -9.11 8.36 3.94
C LEU A 36 -8.03 7.39 4.43
N ASN A 37 -7.62 6.44 3.59
CA ASN A 37 -6.62 5.44 3.92
C ASN A 37 -5.33 5.69 3.14
N GLY A 38 -4.19 5.57 3.80
CA GLY A 38 -2.89 5.76 3.18
C GLY A 38 -2.52 7.22 3.02
N ARG A 39 -1.44 7.49 2.26
CA ARG A 39 -1.05 8.86 1.92
C ARG A 39 -1.89 9.41 0.78
N TYR A 40 -2.20 10.68 0.88
CA TYR A 40 -3.06 11.38 -0.06
C TYR A 40 -2.73 12.87 -0.12
N GLU A 41 -3.15 13.50 -1.20
CA GLU A 41 -3.18 14.96 -1.35
C GLU A 41 -4.63 15.44 -1.39
N LYS A 42 -4.98 16.40 -0.53
CA LYS A 42 -6.33 16.97 -0.45
C LYS A 42 -6.39 18.21 -1.34
N LEU A 43 -7.26 18.18 -2.35
CA LEU A 43 -7.57 19.33 -3.20
C LEU A 43 -8.87 20.01 -2.70
N GLN A 44 -9.32 21.06 -3.40
CA GLN A 44 -10.52 21.80 -3.01
C GLN A 44 -11.78 20.92 -2.94
N ASN A 45 -11.97 20.03 -3.92
CA ASN A 45 -13.19 19.22 -4.08
C ASN A 45 -12.92 17.72 -4.25
N SER A 46 -11.68 17.29 -4.10
CA SER A 46 -11.24 15.92 -4.37
C SER A 46 -10.02 15.55 -3.53
N VAL A 47 -9.71 14.26 -3.50
CA VAL A 47 -8.51 13.72 -2.87
C VAL A 47 -7.79 12.85 -3.88
N VAL A 48 -6.47 13.02 -4.00
CA VAL A 48 -5.62 12.28 -4.92
C VAL A 48 -4.82 11.23 -4.15
N PHE A 49 -4.78 10.01 -4.71
CA PHE A 49 -4.11 8.85 -4.15
C PHE A 49 -3.13 8.26 -5.16
N GLY A 50 -1.90 7.99 -4.75
CA GLY A 50 -0.83 7.49 -5.63
C GLY A 50 -0.24 6.15 -5.20
N TYR A 51 -0.08 5.92 -3.90
CA TYR A 51 0.54 4.70 -3.37
C TYR A 51 -0.41 3.48 -3.42
N PRO A 52 0.11 2.24 -3.47
CA PRO A 52 -0.72 1.04 -3.33
C PRO A 52 -1.43 1.02 -1.96
N GLY A 53 -2.59 0.38 -1.88
CA GLY A 53 -3.38 0.22 -0.64
C GLY A 53 -4.11 1.49 -0.18
N THR A 54 -3.90 2.62 -0.86
CA THR A 54 -4.59 3.90 -0.57
C THR A 54 -6.04 3.89 -1.02
N GLY A 55 -6.89 4.72 -0.41
CA GLY A 55 -8.28 4.90 -0.87
C GLY A 55 -9.20 5.39 0.23
N ILE A 56 -10.44 4.87 0.25
CA ILE A 56 -11.48 5.35 1.17
C ILE A 56 -12.19 4.22 1.92
N SER A 57 -12.74 4.56 3.09
CA SER A 57 -13.54 3.65 3.90
C SER A 57 -14.77 4.33 4.46
N ILE A 58 -15.90 3.64 4.37
CA ILE A 58 -17.23 4.17 4.70
C ILE A 58 -18.03 3.09 5.42
N ARG A 59 -18.80 3.48 6.43
CA ARG A 59 -19.79 2.61 7.07
C ARG A 59 -21.19 3.12 6.74
N THR A 60 -22.02 2.27 6.15
CA THR A 60 -23.34 2.70 5.63
C THR A 60 -24.32 1.52 5.55
N ASP A 61 -25.62 1.83 5.52
CA ASP A 61 -26.68 0.89 5.16
C ASP A 61 -27.13 0.99 3.70
N ALA A 62 -26.41 1.74 2.86
CA ALA A 62 -26.70 1.91 1.44
C ALA A 62 -26.81 0.56 0.69
N LYS A 63 -27.78 0.48 -0.23
CA LYS A 63 -27.97 -0.65 -1.16
C LYS A 63 -27.19 -0.45 -2.45
N THR A 64 -26.87 0.80 -2.76
CA THR A 64 -26.04 1.19 -3.90
C THR A 64 -25.10 2.29 -3.48
N LEU A 65 -23.82 2.12 -3.82
CA LEU A 65 -22.79 3.15 -3.73
C LEU A 65 -22.30 3.48 -5.15
N VAL A 66 -22.20 4.76 -5.47
CA VAL A 66 -21.59 5.23 -6.70
C VAL A 66 -20.29 5.92 -6.36
N LEU A 67 -19.17 5.38 -6.81
CA LEU A 67 -17.86 6.00 -6.66
C LEU A 67 -17.61 6.98 -7.80
N ASN A 68 -17.38 8.26 -7.49
CA ASN A 68 -17.05 9.28 -8.48
C ASN A 68 -15.54 9.51 -8.46
N CYS A 69 -14.83 9.04 -9.49
CA CYS A 69 -13.39 9.18 -9.56
C CYS A 69 -12.89 9.46 -10.98
N LYS A 70 -11.66 9.95 -11.06
CA LYS A 70 -10.91 10.14 -12.29
C LYS A 70 -9.62 9.34 -12.18
N ASP A 71 -9.36 8.57 -13.21
CA ASP A 71 -8.10 7.88 -13.41
C ASP A 71 -7.38 8.50 -14.61
N LYS A 72 -6.04 8.57 -14.53
CA LYS A 72 -5.18 8.99 -15.64
C LYS A 72 -4.29 7.86 -16.15
N GLY A 73 -4.32 6.68 -15.53
CA GLY A 73 -3.47 5.55 -15.90
C GLY A 73 -4.25 4.25 -16.10
N THR A 74 -3.71 3.16 -15.57
CA THR A 74 -4.29 1.80 -15.68
C THR A 74 -4.48 1.23 -14.29
N ASN A 75 -5.37 1.84 -13.51
CA ASN A 75 -5.52 1.49 -12.11
C ASN A 75 -6.62 0.45 -11.86
N PHE A 76 -6.38 -0.37 -10.83
CA PHE A 76 -7.38 -1.29 -10.30
C PHE A 76 -7.74 -0.92 -8.87
N LEU A 77 -9.04 -0.88 -8.57
CA LEU A 77 -9.56 -0.75 -7.22
C LEU A 77 -10.11 -2.09 -6.72
N GLN A 78 -9.90 -2.39 -5.45
CA GLN A 78 -10.54 -3.50 -4.76
C GLN A 78 -11.63 -2.98 -3.83
N ILE A 79 -12.82 -3.58 -3.96
CA ILE A 79 -13.97 -3.30 -3.09
C ILE A 79 -14.09 -4.45 -2.09
N ILE A 80 -14.07 -4.11 -0.81
CA ILE A 80 -14.21 -5.05 0.30
C ILE A 80 -15.44 -4.63 1.10
N VAL A 81 -16.29 -5.60 1.44
CA VAL A 81 -17.50 -5.40 2.23
C VAL A 81 -17.47 -6.37 3.41
N ASN A 82 -17.50 -5.84 4.64
CA ASN A 82 -17.37 -6.63 5.88
C ASN A 82 -16.23 -7.66 5.80
N ASP A 83 -15.03 -7.16 5.48
CA ASP A 83 -13.76 -7.91 5.38
C ASP A 83 -13.69 -8.99 4.28
N LYS A 84 -14.73 -9.07 3.43
CA LYS A 84 -14.77 -9.98 2.28
C LYS A 84 -14.60 -9.21 0.98
N VAL A 85 -13.78 -9.74 0.07
CA VAL A 85 -13.62 -9.17 -1.27
C VAL A 85 -14.95 -9.27 -2.00
N HIS A 86 -15.51 -8.11 -2.37
CA HIS A 86 -16.77 -8.01 -3.09
C HIS A 86 -16.54 -7.99 -4.62
N SER A 87 -15.63 -7.14 -5.09
CA SER A 87 -15.36 -6.97 -6.51
C SER A 87 -14.03 -6.26 -6.75
N VAL A 88 -13.50 -6.39 -7.98
CA VAL A 88 -12.37 -5.63 -8.47
C VAL A 88 -12.84 -4.75 -9.64
N LEU A 89 -12.45 -3.48 -9.65
CA LEU A 89 -12.78 -2.52 -10.69
C LEU A 89 -11.51 -2.12 -11.44
N GLN A 90 -11.45 -2.38 -12.74
CA GLN A 90 -10.50 -1.70 -13.62
C GLN A 90 -11.04 -0.31 -13.94
N LEU A 91 -10.26 0.72 -13.64
CA LEU A 91 -10.63 2.09 -13.97
C LEU A 91 -10.36 2.38 -15.44
N LYS A 92 -11.27 3.16 -16.04
CA LYS A 92 -11.07 3.79 -17.35
C LYS A 92 -10.31 5.09 -17.13
N SER A 93 -9.32 5.37 -17.99
CA SER A 93 -8.57 6.64 -18.00
C SER A 93 -9.46 7.82 -18.45
N SER A 94 -10.34 8.26 -17.54
CA SER A 94 -11.32 9.34 -17.68
C SER A 94 -12.00 9.58 -16.32
N THR A 95 -12.84 10.61 -16.22
CA THR A 95 -13.74 10.79 -15.08
C THR A 95 -14.97 9.91 -15.26
N VAL A 96 -15.21 8.98 -14.33
CA VAL A 96 -16.29 7.99 -14.41
C VAL A 96 -16.94 7.78 -13.04
N ALA A 97 -18.25 7.49 -13.07
CA ALA A 97 -19.02 7.04 -11.93
C ALA A 97 -19.18 5.51 -11.97
N TYR A 98 -18.70 4.81 -10.94
CA TYR A 98 -18.80 3.35 -10.84
C TYR A 98 -19.90 2.98 -9.85
N MET A 99 -20.95 2.31 -10.33
CA MET A 99 -22.04 1.82 -9.50
C MET A 99 -21.70 0.46 -8.90
N ILE A 100 -21.77 0.38 -7.57
CA ILE A 100 -21.52 -0.82 -6.77
C ILE A 100 -22.83 -1.17 -6.07
N LYS A 101 -23.37 -2.34 -6.39
CA LYS A 101 -24.54 -2.91 -5.70
C LYS A 101 -24.08 -3.57 -4.41
N LEU A 102 -24.87 -3.41 -3.35
CA LEU A 102 -24.55 -3.86 -2.01
C LEU A 102 -25.77 -4.60 -1.45
N GLU A 103 -25.51 -5.61 -0.61
CA GLU A 103 -26.56 -6.30 0.14
C GLU A 103 -27.23 -5.36 1.15
N GLU A 104 -28.36 -5.74 1.74
CA GLU A 104 -29.03 -4.91 2.76
C GLU A 104 -28.30 -4.92 4.12
N GLY A 105 -28.71 -4.05 5.05
CA GLY A 105 -28.12 -3.94 6.40
C GLY A 105 -26.96 -2.95 6.49
N ILE A 106 -26.40 -2.75 7.69
CA ILE A 106 -25.21 -1.89 7.90
C ILE A 106 -23.94 -2.67 7.52
N LYS A 107 -23.04 -2.04 6.76
CA LYS A 107 -21.76 -2.65 6.36
C LYS A 107 -20.59 -1.67 6.39
N ASN A 108 -19.40 -2.22 6.55
CA ASN A 108 -18.13 -1.53 6.33
C ASN A 108 -17.71 -1.76 4.88
N ILE A 109 -17.44 -0.68 4.16
CA ILE A 109 -16.98 -0.71 2.76
C ILE A 109 -15.58 -0.10 2.73
N VAL A 110 -14.63 -0.84 2.17
CA VAL A 110 -13.26 -0.39 1.92
C VAL A 110 -13.01 -0.43 0.42
N ILE A 111 -12.57 0.69 -0.13
CA ILE A 111 -12.21 0.85 -1.54
C ILE A 111 -10.75 1.26 -1.58
N ILE A 112 -9.88 0.37 -2.06
CA ILE A 112 -8.43 0.61 -2.06
C ILE A 112 -7.81 0.36 -3.44
N LYS A 113 -6.74 1.09 -3.73
CA LYS A 113 -5.93 0.97 -4.92
C LYS A 113 -5.08 -0.30 -4.83
N ARG A 114 -5.31 -1.23 -5.76
CA ARG A 114 -4.50 -2.47 -5.88
C ARG A 114 -3.14 -2.17 -6.45
N THR A 115 -3.12 -1.32 -7.47
CA THR A 115 -1.95 -0.97 -8.26
C THR A 115 -1.06 0.05 -7.55
N GLU A 116 0.21 0.09 -7.89
CA GLU A 116 1.19 1.05 -7.36
C GLU A 116 1.24 2.38 -8.14
N THR A 117 2.15 3.27 -7.74
CA THR A 117 2.28 4.62 -8.31
C THR A 117 2.64 4.64 -9.79
N GLU A 118 3.34 3.62 -10.32
CA GLU A 118 3.66 3.48 -11.74
C GLU A 118 2.42 3.58 -12.64
N PHE A 119 1.29 3.03 -12.18
CA PHE A 119 0.04 3.02 -12.94
C PHE A 119 -0.78 4.30 -12.82
N GLY A 120 -0.20 5.36 -12.25
CA GLY A 120 -0.79 6.68 -12.13
C GLY A 120 -1.65 6.88 -10.89
N ASN A 121 -2.03 8.13 -10.67
CA ASN A 121 -2.81 8.55 -9.52
C ASN A 121 -4.31 8.44 -9.79
N ILE A 122 -5.09 8.21 -8.73
CA ILE A 122 -6.55 8.23 -8.74
C ILE A 122 -7.02 9.47 -7.99
N GLU A 123 -7.87 10.26 -8.62
CA GLU A 123 -8.54 11.39 -7.99
C GLU A 123 -9.99 10.97 -7.66
N ILE A 124 -10.35 10.98 -6.38
CA ILE A 124 -11.70 10.67 -5.90
C ILE A 124 -12.39 12.00 -5.57
N PHE A 125 -13.60 12.21 -6.09
CA PHE A 125 -14.42 13.40 -5.77
C PHE A 125 -15.37 13.13 -4.60
N GLY A 126 -15.77 11.88 -4.42
CA GLY A 126 -16.70 11.47 -3.38
C GLY A 126 -17.50 10.25 -3.79
N ILE A 127 -18.57 10.00 -3.03
CA ILE A 127 -19.51 8.91 -3.28
C ILE A 127 -20.92 9.46 -3.41
N SER A 128 -21.79 8.70 -4.07
CA SER A 128 -23.23 8.90 -4.00
C SER A 128 -23.88 7.65 -3.42
N VAL A 129 -24.78 7.82 -2.47
CA VAL A 129 -25.54 6.71 -1.85
C VAL A 129 -27.03 6.97 -2.01
N ASN A 130 -27.86 5.93 -1.89
CA ASN A 130 -29.32 6.11 -1.88
C ASN A 130 -29.72 7.20 -0.87
N LYS A 131 -30.69 8.04 -1.20
CA LYS A 131 -31.05 9.24 -0.41
C LYS A 131 -31.33 8.94 1.06
N GLU A 132 -32.02 7.83 1.33
CA GLU A 132 -32.39 7.38 2.68
C GLU A 132 -31.27 6.64 3.42
N ALA A 133 -30.16 6.31 2.75
CA ALA A 133 -29.06 5.59 3.36
C ALA A 133 -28.33 6.48 4.37
N LYS A 134 -28.04 5.92 5.54
CA LYS A 134 -27.29 6.58 6.61
C LYS A 134 -25.80 6.28 6.46
N LEU A 135 -24.99 7.28 6.83
CA LEU A 135 -23.58 7.08 7.10
C LEU A 135 -23.40 6.95 8.60
N TYR A 136 -22.51 6.06 9.00
CA TYR A 136 -22.13 5.83 10.37
C TYR A 136 -20.63 6.12 10.51
N GLU A 137 -20.20 6.38 11.73
CA GLU A 137 -18.77 6.49 12.02
C GLU A 137 -18.04 5.20 11.63
N TYR A 138 -16.98 5.35 10.84
CA TYR A 138 -16.15 4.21 10.47
C TYR A 138 -15.24 3.82 11.64
N PRO A 139 -15.18 2.54 12.02
CA PRO A 139 -14.34 2.10 13.13
C PRO A 139 -12.85 2.39 12.82
N ASN A 140 -12.22 3.21 13.66
CA ASN A 140 -10.79 3.47 13.57
C ASN A 140 -9.99 2.45 14.38
N SER A 141 -8.84 2.05 13.84
CA SER A 141 -7.89 1.22 14.56
C SER A 141 -6.94 2.10 15.35
N SER A 142 -6.67 1.72 16.60
CA SER A 142 -5.57 2.28 17.38
C SER A 142 -4.21 1.72 16.95
N VAL A 143 -4.20 0.59 16.23
CA VAL A 143 -3.00 -0.06 15.70
C VAL A 143 -2.73 0.45 14.28
N LYS A 144 -1.52 0.90 14.02
CA LYS A 144 -1.06 1.59 12.83
C LYS A 144 0.31 1.06 12.43
N PHE A 145 0.41 0.55 11.21
CA PHE A 145 1.65 0.07 10.62
C PHE A 145 2.02 0.91 9.39
N MET A 146 3.31 1.15 9.20
CA MET A 146 3.84 1.71 7.96
C MET A 146 4.83 0.73 7.35
N PHE A 147 4.65 0.40 6.08
CA PHE A 147 5.62 -0.37 5.31
C PHE A 147 6.26 0.54 4.28
N ILE A 148 7.58 0.66 4.34
CA ILE A 148 8.41 1.37 3.37
C ILE A 148 9.11 0.31 2.53
N GLY A 149 8.93 0.35 1.22
CA GLY A 149 9.44 -0.74 0.39
C GLY A 149 9.40 -0.50 -1.10
N ASN A 150 9.51 -1.61 -1.83
CA ASN A 150 9.54 -1.67 -3.28
C ASN A 150 8.41 -2.56 -3.82
N SER A 151 8.62 -3.18 -4.98
CA SER A 151 7.67 -4.05 -5.69
C SER A 151 7.09 -5.16 -4.82
N ILE A 152 7.89 -5.72 -3.92
CA ILE A 152 7.47 -6.75 -2.97
C ILE A 152 6.36 -6.22 -2.05
N THR A 153 6.49 -4.99 -1.58
CA THR A 153 5.51 -4.34 -0.69
C THR A 153 4.30 -3.85 -1.47
N CYS A 154 4.48 -3.45 -2.74
CA CYS A 154 3.38 -3.12 -3.64
C CYS A 154 2.47 -4.31 -3.95
N GLY A 155 3.00 -5.55 -3.89
CA GLY A 155 2.30 -6.75 -4.32
C GLY A 155 2.45 -7.02 -5.82
N TYR A 156 3.58 -6.58 -6.40
CA TYR A 156 3.91 -6.73 -7.82
C TYR A 156 3.73 -8.18 -8.28
N GLY A 157 2.86 -8.37 -9.28
CA GLY A 157 2.71 -9.64 -9.98
C GLY A 157 2.27 -10.82 -9.11
N ASN A 158 1.82 -10.61 -7.87
CA ASN A 158 1.53 -11.70 -6.93
C ASN A 158 0.36 -12.59 -7.35
N GLU A 159 -0.54 -12.07 -8.20
CA GLU A 159 -1.65 -12.82 -8.82
C GLU A 159 -1.28 -13.43 -10.19
N ALA A 160 -0.06 -13.26 -10.66
CA ALA A 160 0.39 -13.91 -11.88
C ALA A 160 0.52 -15.43 -11.69
N VAL A 161 0.43 -16.18 -12.78
CA VAL A 161 0.42 -17.65 -12.75
C VAL A 161 1.79 -18.24 -12.44
N SER A 162 2.86 -17.58 -12.87
CA SER A 162 4.25 -18.04 -12.71
C SER A 162 5.26 -16.91 -12.89
N GLU A 163 6.53 -17.20 -12.61
CA GLU A 163 7.68 -16.34 -12.85
C GLU A 163 7.85 -15.91 -14.32
N LYS A 164 7.35 -16.72 -15.26
CA LYS A 164 7.45 -16.46 -16.70
C LYS A 164 6.31 -15.58 -17.22
N SER A 165 5.31 -15.29 -16.39
CA SER A 165 4.23 -14.40 -16.76
C SER A 165 4.75 -12.96 -16.81
N PRO A 166 4.41 -12.18 -17.85
CA PRO A 166 4.76 -10.77 -17.86
C PRO A 166 4.04 -10.05 -16.73
N TYR A 167 4.66 -8.99 -16.22
CA TYR A 167 3.96 -8.07 -15.34
C TYR A 167 2.81 -7.35 -16.05
N GLU A 168 1.66 -7.32 -15.38
CA GLU A 168 0.48 -6.58 -15.83
C GLU A 168 -0.16 -5.88 -14.63
N ALA A 169 -0.71 -4.69 -14.83
CA ALA A 169 -1.42 -3.94 -13.77
C ALA A 169 -2.48 -4.79 -13.03
N LYS A 170 -3.14 -5.71 -13.76
CA LYS A 170 -4.18 -6.59 -13.22
C LYS A 170 -3.63 -7.64 -12.25
N THR A 171 -2.36 -8.05 -12.39
CA THR A 171 -1.73 -9.08 -11.56
C THR A 171 -1.05 -8.51 -10.31
N GLU A 172 -1.01 -7.18 -10.17
CA GLU A 172 -0.63 -6.52 -8.93
C GLU A 172 -1.82 -6.46 -7.96
N ASN A 173 -1.60 -6.95 -6.74
CA ASN A 173 -2.58 -6.86 -5.67
C ASN A 173 -1.96 -6.46 -4.34
N SER A 174 -1.97 -5.16 -4.04
CA SER A 174 -1.56 -4.64 -2.73
C SER A 174 -2.35 -5.22 -1.56
N TYR A 175 -3.60 -5.64 -1.73
CA TYR A 175 -4.38 -6.27 -0.66
C TYR A 175 -3.84 -7.65 -0.29
N LEU A 176 -3.17 -8.34 -1.21
CA LEU A 176 -2.56 -9.65 -0.98
C LEU A 176 -1.03 -9.58 -0.85
N SER A 177 -0.47 -8.38 -0.60
CA SER A 177 0.93 -8.26 -0.17
C SER A 177 1.09 -8.70 1.29
N TYR A 178 2.28 -9.17 1.65
CA TYR A 178 2.61 -9.58 3.01
C TYR A 178 2.31 -8.47 4.04
N ALA A 179 2.58 -7.21 3.65
CA ALA A 179 2.35 -6.01 4.43
C ALA A 179 0.86 -5.80 4.77
N SER A 180 -0.01 -5.90 3.77
CA SER A 180 -1.46 -5.77 3.98
C SER A 180 -2.03 -6.96 4.75
N MET A 181 -1.51 -8.17 4.51
CA MET A 181 -1.95 -9.38 5.19
C MET A 181 -1.67 -9.34 6.70
N VAL A 182 -0.44 -8.98 7.11
CA VAL A 182 -0.12 -8.85 8.54
C VAL A 182 -0.89 -7.70 9.18
N GLY A 183 -1.07 -6.58 8.47
CA GLY A 183 -1.91 -5.47 8.93
C GLY A 183 -3.32 -5.93 9.29
N ARG A 184 -3.98 -6.68 8.40
CA ARG A 184 -5.32 -7.23 8.67
C ARG A 184 -5.37 -8.20 9.85
N ARG A 185 -4.34 -9.03 10.03
CA ARG A 185 -4.26 -9.99 11.15
C ARG A 185 -4.27 -9.30 12.51
N PHE A 186 -3.76 -8.07 12.59
CA PHE A 186 -3.83 -7.22 13.80
C PHE A 186 -4.93 -6.18 13.81
N GLY A 187 -5.80 -6.18 12.79
CA GLY A 187 -6.78 -5.10 12.61
C GLY A 187 -6.13 -3.72 12.48
N ALA A 188 -4.90 -3.65 12.00
CA ALA A 188 -4.12 -2.43 11.92
C ALA A 188 -4.48 -1.60 10.68
N GLU A 189 -4.53 -0.29 10.85
CA GLU A 189 -4.48 0.63 9.71
C GLU A 189 -3.06 0.61 9.12
N THR A 190 -2.95 0.32 7.82
CA THR A 190 -1.64 0.04 7.20
C THR A 190 -1.38 1.01 6.05
N HIS A 191 -0.29 1.76 6.14
CA HIS A 191 0.22 2.62 5.07
C HIS A 191 1.31 1.88 4.29
N LEU A 192 1.12 1.70 2.98
CA LEU A 192 2.14 1.19 2.08
C LEU A 192 2.82 2.36 1.37
N VAL A 193 4.01 2.75 1.82
CA VAL A 193 4.87 3.75 1.17
C VAL A 193 5.87 3.00 0.31
N ALA A 194 5.40 2.46 -0.81
CA ALA A 194 6.18 1.58 -1.66
C ALA A 194 6.03 1.89 -3.15
N TYR A 195 7.11 1.66 -3.89
CA TYR A 195 7.17 1.82 -5.34
C TYR A 195 8.22 0.86 -5.92
N SER A 196 7.82 0.02 -6.86
CA SER A 196 8.65 -0.91 -7.63
C SER A 196 9.92 -0.27 -8.19
N GLY A 197 10.99 -1.07 -8.20
CA GLY A 197 12.31 -0.65 -8.63
C GLY A 197 13.02 0.35 -7.70
N ARG A 198 12.37 0.88 -6.67
CA ARG A 198 13.00 1.84 -5.75
C ARG A 198 13.89 1.15 -4.72
N GLY A 199 15.09 1.69 -4.51
CA GLY A 199 15.99 1.28 -3.43
C GLY A 199 16.16 2.38 -2.39
N ILE A 200 17.00 2.11 -1.40
CA ILE A 200 17.32 3.07 -0.35
C ILE A 200 18.29 4.15 -0.84
N VAL A 201 19.29 3.77 -1.64
CA VAL A 201 20.31 4.65 -2.22
C VAL A 201 20.42 4.52 -3.73
N ARG A 202 19.93 3.41 -4.30
CA ARG A 202 19.98 3.15 -5.75
C ARG A 202 18.75 2.41 -6.21
N ASN A 203 18.17 2.87 -7.31
CA ASN A 203 17.06 2.17 -7.95
C ASN A 203 17.55 1.05 -8.86
N TRP A 204 16.66 0.13 -9.21
CA TRP A 204 16.94 -1.03 -10.06
C TRP A 204 17.65 -0.60 -11.35
N ALA A 205 18.81 -1.22 -11.62
CA ALA A 205 19.65 -0.98 -12.80
C ALA A 205 20.09 0.48 -13.02
N GLN A 206 19.95 1.36 -12.03
CA GLN A 206 20.39 2.74 -12.12
C GLN A 206 21.92 2.83 -12.05
N ILE A 207 22.52 3.72 -12.84
CA ILE A 207 23.93 4.12 -12.72
C ILE A 207 24.01 5.55 -12.14
N PRO A 208 25.13 5.96 -11.52
CA PRO A 208 25.29 7.31 -10.98
C PRO A 208 25.02 8.41 -12.03
N PRO A 209 24.42 9.55 -11.64
CA PRO A 209 24.01 9.92 -10.28
C PRO A 209 22.68 9.26 -9.87
N PHE A 210 22.64 8.72 -8.65
CA PHE A 210 21.42 8.15 -8.08
C PHE A 210 20.44 9.23 -7.66
N ARG A 211 19.17 9.06 -8.01
CA ARG A 211 18.07 10.00 -7.79
C ARG A 211 16.75 9.26 -7.67
N GLU A 212 15.77 9.90 -7.05
CA GLU A 212 14.39 9.38 -6.93
C GLU A 212 14.38 8.03 -6.20
N THR A 213 15.16 7.94 -5.13
CA THR A 213 15.25 6.79 -4.21
C THR A 213 14.15 6.88 -3.15
N MET A 214 13.97 5.84 -2.33
CA MET A 214 12.99 5.93 -1.24
C MET A 214 13.33 7.03 -0.22
N ASN A 215 14.60 7.40 -0.05
CA ASN A 215 14.98 8.57 0.75
C ASN A 215 14.36 9.88 0.21
N ASP A 216 14.21 10.01 -1.11
CA ASP A 216 13.62 11.19 -1.74
C ASP A 216 12.09 11.14 -1.73
N LEU A 217 11.53 9.95 -1.97
CA LEU A 217 10.09 9.73 -2.09
C LEU A 217 9.37 9.73 -0.74
N PHE A 218 10.05 9.42 0.35
CA PHE A 218 9.45 9.26 1.68
C PHE A 218 8.78 10.53 2.22
N GLN A 219 9.14 11.73 1.75
CA GLN A 219 8.46 12.97 2.14
C GLN A 219 7.20 13.28 1.32
N ARG A 220 6.95 12.53 0.25
CA ARG A 220 5.89 12.83 -0.72
C ARG A 220 4.56 12.21 -0.34
N ALA A 221 3.48 12.95 -0.59
CA ALA A 221 2.12 12.40 -0.53
C ALA A 221 1.83 11.52 -1.75
N LEU A 222 2.35 11.93 -2.91
CA LEU A 222 2.25 11.22 -4.19
C LEU A 222 3.68 10.98 -4.70
N ALA A 223 4.11 9.72 -4.82
CA ALA A 223 5.52 9.41 -5.11
C ALA A 223 6.01 10.02 -6.45
N ASN A 224 5.12 10.13 -7.44
CA ASN A 224 5.38 10.69 -8.77
C ASN A 224 5.25 12.22 -8.87
N ASP A 225 4.93 12.91 -7.77
CA ASP A 225 4.88 14.37 -7.71
C ASP A 225 5.94 14.89 -6.75
N THR A 226 7.00 15.45 -7.33
CA THR A 226 8.16 15.99 -6.60
C THR A 226 7.82 17.21 -5.74
N THR A 227 6.69 17.86 -5.98
CA THR A 227 6.21 19.02 -5.21
C THR A 227 5.27 18.61 -4.08
N SER A 228 4.70 17.41 -4.15
CA SER A 228 3.80 16.91 -3.13
C SER A 228 4.54 16.66 -1.81
N THR A 229 3.93 17.07 -0.71
CA THR A 229 4.46 16.86 0.64
C THR A 229 3.43 16.16 1.51
N TRP A 230 3.85 15.13 2.23
CA TRP A 230 3.00 14.42 3.18
C TRP A 230 3.05 15.07 4.56
N ASN A 231 1.89 15.33 5.15
CA ASN A 231 1.81 15.71 6.55
C ASN A 231 1.93 14.45 7.43
N HIS A 232 3.14 14.23 7.97
CA HIS A 232 3.45 13.08 8.81
C HIS A 232 2.61 12.99 10.09
N GLY A 233 2.05 14.09 10.59
CA GLY A 233 1.17 14.11 11.76
C GLY A 233 -0.20 13.46 11.55
N LEU A 234 -0.62 13.25 10.29
CA LEU A 234 -1.88 12.57 9.97
C LEU A 234 -1.83 11.07 10.27
N PHE A 235 -0.63 10.48 10.32
CA PHE A 235 -0.45 9.05 10.56
C PHE A 235 0.85 8.79 11.33
N VAL A 236 0.70 8.45 12.61
CA VAL A 236 1.78 8.05 13.52
C VAL A 236 1.72 6.53 13.70
N PRO A 237 2.60 5.74 13.06
CA PRO A 237 2.62 4.29 13.20
C PRO A 237 3.19 3.84 14.55
N GLN A 238 2.77 2.71 15.09
CA GLN A 238 3.51 2.07 16.18
C GLN A 238 4.68 1.24 15.65
N TYR A 239 4.53 0.66 14.46
CA TYR A 239 5.59 -0.12 13.81
C TYR A 239 5.82 0.36 12.38
N ILE A 240 7.10 0.54 12.04
CA ILE A 240 7.57 0.89 10.70
C ILE A 240 8.44 -0.26 10.21
N PHE A 241 8.10 -0.83 9.05
CA PHE A 241 8.84 -1.92 8.43
C PHE A 241 9.53 -1.39 7.18
N ILE A 242 10.82 -1.70 7.02
CA ILE A 242 11.60 -1.27 5.86
C ILE A 242 12.07 -2.51 5.10
N ASN A 243 11.48 -2.77 3.94
CA ASN A 243 11.88 -3.86 3.04
C ASN A 243 12.56 -3.29 1.79
N LEU A 244 13.79 -2.83 1.97
CA LEU A 244 14.65 -2.21 0.95
C LEU A 244 16.04 -2.84 0.98
N GLY A 245 16.76 -2.76 -0.14
CA GLY A 245 18.03 -3.45 -0.38
C GLY A 245 18.03 -4.27 -1.66
N THR A 246 16.89 -4.86 -2.04
CA THR A 246 16.75 -5.69 -3.27
C THR A 246 17.23 -4.94 -4.52
N ASN A 247 16.77 -3.70 -4.70
CA ASN A 247 17.07 -2.92 -5.90
C ASN A 247 18.46 -2.26 -5.84
N ASP A 248 18.95 -1.96 -4.64
CA ASP A 248 20.28 -1.40 -4.41
C ASP A 248 21.37 -2.36 -4.87
N THR A 249 21.15 -3.68 -4.67
CA THR A 249 22.03 -4.76 -5.10
C THR A 249 21.67 -5.35 -6.47
N SER A 250 20.84 -4.67 -7.26
CA SER A 250 20.49 -5.11 -8.62
C SER A 250 21.71 -5.10 -9.55
N PRO A 251 21.72 -5.91 -10.64
CA PRO A 251 22.84 -5.94 -11.57
C PRO A 251 23.21 -4.57 -12.18
N GLY A 252 24.42 -4.48 -12.72
CA GLY A 252 24.92 -3.33 -13.50
C GLY A 252 25.73 -2.30 -12.71
N TYR A 253 25.65 -2.29 -11.39
CA TYR A 253 26.49 -1.43 -10.55
C TYR A 253 26.52 -2.00 -9.12
N ASP A 254 27.71 -2.21 -8.54
CA ASP A 254 27.81 -2.65 -7.15
C ASP A 254 27.90 -1.42 -6.24
N ILE A 255 26.94 -1.30 -5.30
CA ILE A 255 26.96 -0.24 -4.30
C ILE A 255 28.05 -0.52 -3.26
N GLU A 256 28.85 0.51 -2.98
CA GLU A 256 29.79 0.49 -1.87
C GLU A 256 29.04 0.38 -0.53
N LYS A 257 29.54 -0.49 0.35
CA LYS A 257 28.96 -0.74 1.68
C LYS A 257 28.69 0.55 2.46
N ASP A 258 29.70 1.42 2.58
CA ASP A 258 29.59 2.65 3.38
C ASP A 258 28.54 3.60 2.81
N TYR A 259 28.37 3.62 1.48
CA TYR A 259 27.33 4.41 0.82
C TYR A 259 25.93 3.89 1.13
N PHE A 260 25.73 2.56 1.08
CA PHE A 260 24.48 1.92 1.49
C PHE A 260 24.16 2.22 2.96
N ILE A 261 25.13 2.00 3.86
CA ILE A 261 24.97 2.22 5.30
C ILE A 261 24.62 3.68 5.60
N ALA A 262 25.32 4.64 4.99
CA ALA A 262 25.03 6.06 5.18
C ALA A 262 23.61 6.43 4.72
N GLY A 263 23.17 5.95 3.56
CA GLY A 263 21.83 6.24 3.06
C GLY A 263 20.70 5.55 3.84
N TYR A 264 20.95 4.35 4.37
CA TYR A 264 20.00 3.68 5.26
C TYR A 264 19.89 4.41 6.61
N LYS A 265 21.03 4.82 7.20
CA LYS A 265 21.06 5.64 8.42
C LYS A 265 20.35 6.99 8.22
N LYS A 266 20.44 7.60 7.04
CA LYS A 266 19.68 8.82 6.69
C LYS A 266 18.17 8.60 6.84
N MET A 267 17.62 7.54 6.25
CA MET A 267 16.20 7.19 6.39
C MET A 267 15.84 6.92 7.86
N LEU A 268 16.63 6.10 8.57
CA LEU A 268 16.35 5.78 9.98
C LEU A 268 16.34 7.03 10.86
N ASN A 269 17.31 7.93 10.71
CA ASN A 269 17.36 9.18 11.45
C ASN A 269 16.13 10.06 11.18
N GLN A 270 15.68 10.11 9.92
CA GLN A 270 14.46 10.81 9.55
C GLN A 270 13.21 10.18 10.21
N LEU A 271 13.13 8.85 10.25
CA LEU A 271 12.02 8.14 10.91
C LEU A 271 12.00 8.38 12.41
N PHE A 272 13.14 8.27 13.11
CA PHE A 272 13.21 8.52 14.55
C PHE A 272 12.94 9.98 14.93
N LEU A 273 13.21 10.92 14.02
CA LEU A 273 12.84 12.32 14.21
C LEU A 273 11.33 12.55 14.08
N LEU A 274 10.71 11.95 13.06
CA LEU A 274 9.27 12.13 12.78
C LEU A 274 8.39 11.31 13.72
N TYR A 275 8.88 10.15 14.16
CA TYR A 275 8.13 9.15 14.91
C TYR A 275 8.97 8.57 16.07
N PRO A 276 9.24 9.36 17.12
CA PRO A 276 10.15 8.97 18.19
C PRO A 276 9.68 7.75 19.01
N GLU A 277 8.38 7.47 19.02
CA GLU A 277 7.79 6.32 19.74
C GLU A 277 7.61 5.07 18.86
N SER A 278 7.87 5.17 17.55
CA SER A 278 7.73 4.02 16.65
C SER A 278 8.87 3.04 16.82
N LYS A 279 8.53 1.75 16.81
CA LYS A 279 9.49 0.67 16.59
C LYS A 279 9.75 0.52 15.09
N VAL A 280 11.02 0.37 14.71
CA VAL A 280 11.44 0.21 13.31
C VAL A 280 12.00 -1.19 13.12
N VAL A 281 11.49 -1.92 12.14
CA VAL A 281 11.96 -3.27 11.77
C VAL A 281 12.57 -3.21 10.37
N MET A 282 13.89 -3.37 10.29
CA MET A 282 14.58 -3.57 9.02
C MET A 282 14.37 -5.01 8.57
N LEU A 283 13.88 -5.20 7.34
CA LEU A 283 13.56 -6.51 6.79
C LEU A 283 14.61 -6.94 5.77
N VAL A 284 15.18 -8.14 5.95
CA VAL A 284 15.96 -8.79 4.90
C VAL A 284 14.99 -9.45 3.92
N SER A 285 14.94 -8.87 2.72
CA SER A 285 14.03 -9.25 1.64
C SER A 285 14.08 -10.74 1.31
N GLN A 286 12.90 -11.32 1.11
CA GLN A 286 12.71 -12.70 0.66
C GLN A 286 13.19 -12.95 -0.78
N MET A 287 13.35 -11.89 -1.60
CA MET A 287 13.76 -12.00 -3.00
C MET A 287 15.28 -11.94 -3.22
N LEU A 288 16.06 -11.57 -2.21
CA LEU A 288 17.51 -11.48 -2.38
C LEU A 288 18.11 -12.87 -2.64
N GLU A 289 18.92 -12.98 -3.69
CA GLU A 289 19.75 -14.15 -3.95
C GLU A 289 20.77 -14.38 -2.83
N PRO A 290 21.25 -15.62 -2.61
CA PRO A 290 22.01 -15.96 -1.40
C PRO A 290 23.19 -15.04 -1.07
N ASP A 291 24.02 -14.70 -2.06
CA ASP A 291 25.19 -13.84 -1.91
C ASP A 291 24.79 -12.39 -1.55
N LYS A 292 23.82 -11.82 -2.27
CA LYS A 292 23.33 -10.47 -1.99
C LYS A 292 22.52 -10.42 -0.70
N ARG A 293 21.86 -11.51 -0.32
CA ARG A 293 21.12 -11.64 0.93
C ARG A 293 22.07 -11.60 2.12
N GLU A 294 23.14 -12.39 2.09
CA GLU A 294 24.18 -12.38 3.12
C GLU A 294 24.82 -10.99 3.25
N LEU A 295 25.15 -10.39 2.10
CA LEU A 295 25.72 -9.04 2.04
C LEU A 295 24.81 -7.99 2.69
N VAL A 296 23.55 -7.89 2.25
CA VAL A 296 22.58 -6.93 2.79
C VAL A 296 22.32 -7.19 4.27
N ASN A 297 22.18 -8.46 4.68
CA ASN A 297 22.00 -8.82 6.09
C ASN A 297 23.18 -8.35 6.96
N SER A 298 24.41 -8.51 6.48
CA SER A 298 25.60 -8.04 7.18
C SER A 298 25.61 -6.52 7.35
N TRP A 299 25.22 -5.75 6.32
CA TRP A 299 25.17 -4.30 6.38
C TRP A 299 24.05 -3.79 7.30
N LEU A 300 22.88 -4.43 7.27
CA LEU A 300 21.78 -4.11 8.19
C LEU A 300 22.12 -4.46 9.65
N SER A 301 22.84 -5.56 9.86
CA SER A 301 23.35 -5.94 11.19
C SER A 301 24.32 -4.89 11.73
N GLU A 302 25.22 -4.39 10.88
CA GLU A 302 26.13 -3.30 11.23
C GLU A 302 25.39 -2.00 11.54
N ILE A 303 24.40 -1.60 10.72
CA ILE A 303 23.55 -0.44 11.01
C ILE A 303 22.86 -0.58 12.37
N LYS A 304 22.31 -1.76 12.68
CA LYS A 304 21.65 -2.03 13.96
C LYS A 304 22.64 -1.91 15.12
N SER A 305 23.83 -2.47 14.99
CA SER A 305 24.90 -2.40 16.00
C SER A 305 25.36 -0.95 16.22
N ASP A 306 25.60 -0.20 15.15
CA ASP A 306 26.12 1.16 15.20
C ASP A 306 25.12 2.15 15.84
N LEU A 307 23.84 2.01 15.51
CA LEU A 307 22.81 2.88 16.08
C LEU A 307 22.45 2.48 17.51
N ASN A 308 22.56 1.18 17.84
CA ASN A 308 22.30 0.61 19.16
C ASN A 308 20.99 1.13 19.82
N LYS A 309 19.92 1.22 19.03
CA LYS A 309 18.61 1.69 19.50
C LYS A 309 17.74 0.49 19.90
N PRO A 310 17.11 0.51 21.09
CA PRO A 310 16.22 -0.58 21.51
C PRO A 310 14.97 -0.69 20.64
N GLU A 311 14.54 0.41 20.00
CA GLU A 311 13.39 0.45 19.10
C GLU A 311 13.71 -0.04 17.68
N LEU A 312 14.98 -0.34 17.36
CA LEU A 312 15.42 -0.79 16.04
C LEU A 312 15.63 -2.31 16.02
N TYR A 313 14.88 -3.01 15.19
CA TYR A 313 14.94 -4.46 15.02
C TYR A 313 15.45 -4.82 13.62
N LEU A 314 16.06 -5.99 13.51
CA LEU A 314 16.41 -6.62 12.25
C LEU A 314 15.68 -7.96 12.19
N PHE A 315 14.96 -8.20 11.10
CA PHE A 315 14.22 -9.44 10.91
C PHE A 315 14.43 -9.99 9.50
N GLU A 316 14.70 -11.29 9.45
CA GLU A 316 14.91 -12.01 8.21
C GLU A 316 13.62 -12.69 7.76
N LEU A 317 12.99 -12.17 6.71
CA LEU A 317 11.89 -12.90 6.06
C LEU A 317 12.43 -14.19 5.46
N SER A 318 11.68 -15.29 5.53
CA SER A 318 12.06 -16.51 4.82
C SER A 318 12.24 -16.21 3.34
N LYS A 319 13.42 -16.57 2.81
CA LYS A 319 13.72 -16.49 1.38
C LYS A 319 12.72 -17.33 0.58
N GLN A 320 12.32 -16.83 -0.57
CA GLN A 320 11.60 -17.64 -1.54
C GLN A 320 12.54 -18.68 -2.18
N ASP A 321 12.09 -19.93 -2.23
CA ASP A 321 12.82 -21.08 -2.79
C ASP A 321 12.09 -21.74 -3.96
N GLY A 322 10.94 -21.17 -4.37
CA GLY A 322 10.08 -21.68 -5.42
C GLY A 322 9.07 -22.75 -4.99
N SER A 323 9.17 -23.30 -3.76
CA SER A 323 8.23 -24.31 -3.25
C SER A 323 6.78 -23.79 -3.15
N LEU A 324 6.61 -22.48 -3.00
CA LEU A 324 5.32 -21.78 -2.97
C LEU A 324 4.96 -21.13 -4.31
N GLY A 325 5.71 -21.42 -5.37
CA GLY A 325 5.64 -20.77 -6.67
C GLY A 325 6.06 -19.30 -6.64
N PHE A 326 6.06 -18.68 -7.81
CA PHE A 326 6.39 -17.28 -8.01
C PHE A 326 5.23 -16.54 -8.68
N GLY A 327 5.13 -15.24 -8.40
CA GLY A 327 4.42 -14.27 -9.23
C GLY A 327 5.26 -13.83 -10.42
N ALA A 328 4.82 -12.79 -11.14
CA ALA A 328 5.48 -12.31 -12.35
C ALA A 328 6.93 -11.89 -12.08
N ASP A 329 7.83 -12.14 -13.05
CA ASP A 329 9.24 -11.74 -12.98
C ASP A 329 9.92 -12.19 -11.67
N TYR A 330 9.66 -13.43 -11.26
CA TYR A 330 10.17 -14.06 -10.03
C TYR A 330 9.76 -13.36 -8.73
N HIS A 331 8.76 -12.47 -8.74
CA HIS A 331 8.27 -11.86 -7.51
C HIS A 331 7.56 -12.87 -6.61
N PRO A 332 7.36 -12.57 -5.30
CA PRO A 332 6.70 -13.49 -4.40
C PRO A 332 5.25 -13.76 -4.83
N SER A 333 4.88 -15.04 -4.90
CA SER A 333 3.48 -15.44 -5.07
C SER A 333 2.63 -15.01 -3.88
N ILE A 334 1.30 -15.08 -4.00
CA ILE A 334 0.39 -14.90 -2.85
C ILE A 334 0.76 -15.82 -1.68
N LYS A 335 1.11 -17.08 -1.95
CA LYS A 335 1.47 -18.05 -0.91
C LYS A 335 2.76 -17.66 -0.19
N GLN A 336 3.75 -17.15 -0.92
CA GLN A 336 4.98 -16.63 -0.31
C GLN A 336 4.70 -15.37 0.52
N ASN A 337 3.86 -14.45 0.01
CA ASN A 337 3.41 -13.29 0.78
C ASN A 337 2.69 -13.70 2.08
N GLU A 338 1.83 -14.72 2.04
CA GLU A 338 1.14 -15.25 3.21
C GLU A 338 2.11 -15.85 4.24
N LYS A 339 3.10 -16.63 3.80
CA LYS A 339 4.17 -17.15 4.67
C LYS A 339 4.90 -16.00 5.37
N ASN A 340 5.33 -14.99 4.63
CA ASN A 340 6.05 -13.85 5.20
C ASN A 340 5.16 -12.99 6.12
N ALA A 341 3.86 -12.89 5.85
CA ALA A 341 2.92 -12.22 6.75
C ALA A 341 2.77 -12.95 8.09
N LEU A 342 2.73 -14.29 8.07
CA LEU A 342 2.68 -15.12 9.29
C LEU A 342 3.96 -14.97 10.13
N GLU A 343 5.12 -14.87 9.48
CA GLU A 343 6.39 -14.62 10.17
C GLU A 343 6.40 -13.28 10.90
N LEU A 344 5.91 -12.22 10.25
CA LEU A 344 5.78 -10.91 10.88
C LEU A 344 4.71 -10.89 11.97
N GLU A 345 3.64 -11.68 11.83
CA GLU A 345 2.65 -11.87 12.89
C GLU A 345 3.29 -12.45 14.16
N LEU A 346 4.07 -13.51 14.04
CA LEU A 346 4.78 -14.12 15.15
C LEU A 346 5.80 -13.16 15.79
N LEU A 347 6.57 -12.44 14.97
CA LEU A 347 7.48 -11.39 15.46
C LEU A 347 6.73 -10.35 16.30
N LEU A 348 5.63 -9.82 15.77
CA LEU A 348 4.88 -8.75 16.43
C LEU A 348 4.23 -9.22 17.73
N GLN A 349 3.72 -10.45 17.79
CA GLN A 349 3.18 -11.03 19.03
C GLN A 349 4.24 -11.05 20.16
N ASN A 350 5.49 -11.35 19.83
CA ASN A 350 6.61 -11.29 20.78
C ASN A 350 6.93 -9.84 21.17
N LEU A 351 7.03 -8.92 20.20
CA LEU A 351 7.34 -7.51 20.49
C LEU A 351 6.22 -6.77 21.26
N TRP A 352 4.99 -7.26 21.20
CA TRP A 352 3.85 -6.72 21.95
C TRP A 352 3.77 -7.23 23.39
N THR A 353 4.19 -8.46 23.65
CA THR A 353 4.15 -9.05 24.99
C THR A 353 5.20 -8.42 25.92
N GLU A 354 6.36 -8.04 25.39
CA GLU A 354 7.43 -7.34 26.14
C GLU A 354 7.04 -5.94 26.66
N VAL A 355 5.96 -5.33 26.16
CA VAL A 355 5.52 -3.98 26.59
C VAL A 355 4.52 -4.03 27.77
N ARG A 356 4.05 -5.23 28.15
CA ARG A 356 3.06 -5.42 29.24
C ARG A 356 3.60 -6.13 30.48
N THR A 357 4.89 -6.44 30.50
CA THR A 357 5.64 -6.91 31.67
C THR A 357 6.61 -5.83 32.10
#